data_AF-A0A975M7W0-F1
#
_entry.id   AF-A0A975M7W0-F1
#
_cell.length_a   1.000
_cell.length_b   1.000
_cell.length_c   1.000
_cell.angle_alpha   90.00
_cell.angle_beta   90.00
_cell.angle_gamma   90.00
#
_symmetry.space_group_name_H-M   'P 1'
#
loop_
_entity.id
_entity.type
_entity.pdbx_description
1 polymer ?
#
loop_
_entity_poly.entity_id
_entity_poly.type
_entity_poly.pdbx_seq_one_letter_code
_entity_poly.pdbx_strand_id
1 'polypeptide(L)'
;MPGRAPGSPLRLLTLALLAAGLLLAVLLVTAGPSHAVTFDPTAPADPTAPTDPAAPGDGEGLTIDINGADGGPSSAVVTLIGITLLSVAPSLLLMMTSFTKIFVVLAMTRNALSLPSIPPNQVLAGLALFLSLFIMAPVLTEINTIAVQPFLNGELTFDGALNTGGGPLQQFMLAHTREEDVALMTRAANRENPENPESVPMLTLIPAFMISELRAAFIIGFVIFIPFLVIDLVVSAALMSMGMMMLPPVMISLPFKILLFILVDGWGLVITSLINSYQGGT
;
A
#
# COMPACT_ATOMS: atom_id res chain seq x y z
N MET A 1 20.13 -5.58 41.31
CA MET A 1 19.09 -4.89 40.53
C MET A 1 18.58 -5.86 39.46
N PRO A 2 17.27 -6.09 39.33
CA PRO A 2 16.70 -7.25 38.66
C PRO A 2 16.68 -7.11 37.13
N GLY A 3 16.78 -8.26 36.45
CA GLY A 3 16.87 -8.40 34.99
C GLY A 3 15.59 -8.02 34.24
N ARG A 4 15.76 -7.34 33.11
CA ARG A 4 14.68 -6.93 32.19
C ARG A 4 14.44 -8.07 31.20
N ALA A 5 13.30 -8.75 31.33
CA ALA A 5 12.89 -9.86 30.47
C ALA A 5 12.72 -9.41 28.99
N PRO A 6 12.99 -10.28 28.01
CA PRO A 6 12.78 -9.98 26.59
C PRO A 6 11.30 -9.74 26.30
N GLY A 7 10.99 -8.64 25.62
CA GLY A 7 9.61 -8.30 25.24
C GLY A 7 9.05 -9.36 24.30
N SER A 8 8.04 -10.10 24.76
CA SER A 8 7.39 -11.12 23.95
C SER A 8 6.71 -10.50 22.71
N PRO A 9 6.69 -11.20 21.56
CA PRO A 9 6.02 -10.71 20.34
C PRO A 9 4.53 -10.42 20.56
N LEU A 10 3.93 -11.05 21.57
CA LEU A 10 2.57 -10.75 22.04
C LEU A 10 2.40 -9.29 22.50
N ARG A 11 3.42 -8.69 23.12
CA ARG A 11 3.34 -7.30 23.64
C ARG A 11 3.32 -6.27 22.52
N LEU A 12 4.10 -6.50 21.47
CA LEU A 12 4.09 -5.67 20.26
C LEU A 12 2.76 -5.77 19.53
N LEU A 13 2.19 -6.99 19.44
CA LEU A 13 0.89 -7.22 18.82
C LEU A 13 -0.25 -6.57 19.64
N THR A 14 -0.20 -6.63 20.98
CA THR A 14 -1.16 -5.91 21.82
C THR A 14 -1.02 -4.40 21.74
N LEU A 15 0.20 -3.87 21.59
CA LEU A 15 0.43 -2.44 21.42
C LEU A 15 -0.07 -1.94 20.05
N ALA A 16 0.15 -2.74 19.00
CA ALA A 16 -0.36 -2.44 17.66
C ALA A 16 -1.91 -2.47 17.61
N LEU A 17 -2.54 -3.45 18.27
CA LEU A 17 -4.00 -3.52 18.38
C LEU A 17 -4.58 -2.38 19.23
N LEU A 18 -3.88 -1.97 20.31
CA LEU A 18 -4.28 -0.81 21.11
C LEU A 18 -4.12 0.50 20.33
N ALA A 19 -3.05 0.66 19.55
CA ALA A 19 -2.85 1.84 18.71
C ALA A 19 -3.89 1.93 17.58
N ALA A 20 -4.21 0.81 16.92
CA ALA A 20 -5.26 0.74 15.91
C ALA A 20 -6.66 0.99 16.52
N GLY A 21 -6.92 0.46 17.70
CA GLY A 21 -8.16 0.73 18.46
C GLY A 21 -8.29 2.19 18.87
N LEU A 22 -7.19 2.82 19.30
CA LEU A 22 -7.16 4.25 19.66
C LEU A 22 -7.39 5.13 18.42
N LEU A 23 -6.77 4.80 17.29
CA LEU A 23 -6.97 5.51 16.04
C LEU A 23 -8.43 5.41 15.54
N LEU A 24 -9.03 4.22 15.66
CA LEU A 24 -10.43 3.98 15.31
C LEU A 24 -11.39 4.72 16.27
N ALA A 25 -11.08 4.73 17.57
CA ALA A 25 -11.86 5.46 18.57
C ALA A 25 -11.80 6.98 18.35
N VAL A 26 -10.64 7.52 17.97
CA VAL A 26 -10.50 8.95 17.61
C VAL A 26 -11.32 9.27 16.36
N LEU A 27 -11.29 8.40 15.34
CA LEU A 27 -12.10 8.55 14.12
C LEU A 27 -13.62 8.53 14.41
N LEU A 28 -14.08 7.66 15.31
CA LEU A 28 -15.50 7.60 15.70
C LEU A 28 -15.91 8.79 16.58
N VAL A 29 -15.02 9.32 17.42
CA VAL A 29 -15.31 10.50 18.27
C VAL A 29 -15.35 11.80 17.46
N THR A 30 -14.60 11.89 16.37
CA THR A 30 -14.65 13.06 15.46
C THR A 30 -15.79 13.01 14.43
N ALA A 31 -16.46 11.86 14.30
CA ALA A 31 -17.62 11.70 13.42
C ALA A 31 -18.91 12.09 14.17
N GLY A 32 -19.17 13.39 14.28
CA GLY A 32 -20.46 13.89 14.76
C GLY A 32 -21.62 13.49 13.84
N PRO A 33 -22.84 13.26 14.36
CA PRO A 33 -23.99 12.97 13.53
C PRO A 33 -24.30 14.16 12.62
N SER A 34 -24.25 13.94 11.30
CA SER A 34 -24.64 14.93 10.30
C SER A 34 -26.16 15.05 10.28
N HIS A 35 -26.72 15.89 11.16
CA HIS A 35 -28.12 16.32 11.04
C HIS A 35 -28.19 17.53 10.12
N ALA A 36 -29.00 17.45 9.06
CA ALA A 36 -29.40 18.61 8.29
C ALA A 36 -30.21 19.54 9.21
N VAL A 37 -29.62 20.67 9.59
CA VAL A 37 -30.30 21.71 10.35
C VAL A 37 -31.24 22.45 9.39
N THR A 38 -32.54 22.33 9.61
CA THR A 38 -33.53 23.16 8.93
C THR A 38 -33.53 24.53 9.60
N PHE A 39 -33.15 25.57 8.85
CA PHE A 39 -33.26 26.95 9.31
C PHE A 39 -34.71 27.42 9.16
N ASP A 40 -35.32 27.88 10.26
CA ASP A 40 -36.57 28.62 10.17
C ASP A 40 -36.32 29.97 9.45
N PRO A 41 -37.16 30.36 8.47
CA PRO A 41 -36.98 31.62 7.78
C PRO A 41 -37.19 32.79 8.76
N THR A 42 -36.11 33.51 9.03
CA THR A 42 -36.11 34.74 9.81
C THR A 42 -36.59 35.89 8.93
N ALA A 43 -37.46 36.75 9.46
CA ALA A 43 -37.98 37.91 8.71
C ALA A 43 -36.82 38.81 8.23
N PRO A 44 -36.93 39.45 7.05
CA PRO A 44 -35.86 40.32 6.53
C PRO A 44 -35.58 41.44 7.53
N ALA A 45 -34.30 41.63 7.88
CA ALA A 45 -33.88 42.78 8.65
C ALA A 45 -34.04 44.07 7.81
N ASP A 46 -34.33 45.19 8.48
CA ASP A 46 -34.44 46.51 7.84
C ASP A 46 -33.17 46.86 7.04
N PRO A 47 -33.28 47.56 5.90
CA PRO A 47 -32.14 47.88 5.06
C PRO A 47 -31.13 48.75 5.84
N THR A 48 -29.90 48.26 5.98
CA THR A 48 -28.79 49.09 6.44
C THR A 48 -28.41 50.11 5.38
N ALA A 49 -28.07 51.33 5.81
CA ALA A 49 -27.65 52.40 4.91
C ALA A 49 -26.43 51.96 4.06
N PRO A 50 -26.29 52.44 2.80
CA PRO A 50 -25.15 52.07 1.96
C PRO A 50 -23.85 52.46 2.66
N THR A 51 -22.99 51.49 2.90
CA THR A 51 -21.59 51.74 3.26
C THR A 51 -20.83 52.15 2.01
N ASP A 52 -20.07 53.23 2.09
CA ASP A 52 -19.18 53.68 1.01
C ASP A 52 -18.25 52.54 0.56
N PRO A 53 -17.92 52.43 -0.74
CA PRO A 53 -16.97 51.43 -1.21
C PRO A 53 -15.65 51.57 -0.45
N ALA A 54 -15.26 50.51 0.25
CA ALA A 54 -13.92 50.42 0.80
C ALA A 54 -12.91 50.58 -0.35
N ALA A 55 -11.93 51.47 -0.17
CA ALA A 55 -10.75 51.53 -1.04
C ALA A 55 -10.18 50.11 -1.18
N PRO A 56 -9.60 49.72 -2.33
CA PRO A 56 -9.10 48.37 -2.56
C PRO A 56 -8.01 48.05 -1.54
N GLY A 57 -8.43 47.46 -0.41
CA GLY A 57 -7.62 46.79 0.57
C GLY A 57 -7.51 45.35 0.13
N ASP A 58 -6.27 44.93 -0.06
CA ASP A 58 -5.88 43.62 -0.55
C ASP A 58 -6.66 42.52 0.20
N GLY A 59 -7.40 41.74 -0.58
CA GLY A 59 -8.56 40.99 -0.09
C GLY A 59 -8.26 39.94 0.97
N GLU A 60 -9.35 39.47 1.59
CA GLU A 60 -9.47 38.15 2.23
C GLU A 60 -9.26 37.02 1.20
N GLY A 61 -8.10 37.00 0.57
CA GLY A 61 -7.51 35.79 0.04
C GLY A 61 -6.80 35.07 1.18
N LEU A 62 -6.70 33.75 1.08
CA LEU A 62 -5.72 32.98 1.82
C LEU A 62 -4.32 33.50 1.44
N THR A 63 -3.82 34.53 2.12
CA THR A 63 -2.45 35.00 1.99
C THR A 63 -1.55 33.95 2.61
N ILE A 64 -1.04 33.05 1.77
CA ILE A 64 0.08 32.18 2.13
C ILE A 64 1.31 33.07 2.11
N ASP A 65 1.68 33.64 3.26
CA ASP A 65 3.02 34.19 3.44
C ASP A 65 4.02 33.04 3.30
N ILE A 66 4.75 33.00 2.18
CA ILE A 66 5.70 31.93 1.87
C ILE A 66 6.99 32.09 2.67
N ASN A 67 7.26 33.30 3.17
CA ASN A 67 8.46 33.66 3.93
C ASN A 67 8.10 33.93 5.39
N GLY A 68 8.70 33.18 6.32
CA GLY A 68 8.65 33.45 7.76
C GLY A 68 9.53 34.64 8.16
N ALA A 69 9.40 35.09 9.41
CA ALA A 69 10.05 36.29 9.95
C ALA A 69 11.58 36.33 9.80
N ASP A 70 12.23 35.18 9.60
CA ASP A 70 13.70 35.03 9.48
C ASP A 70 14.17 34.72 8.04
N GLY A 71 13.30 34.86 7.03
CA GLY A 71 13.63 34.54 5.63
C GLY A 71 13.63 33.04 5.27
N GLY A 72 13.29 32.17 6.23
CA GLY A 72 12.98 30.76 5.99
C GLY A 72 11.53 30.52 5.54
N PRO A 73 11.16 29.32 5.07
CA PRO A 73 9.78 29.00 4.73
C PRO A 73 8.84 29.23 5.93
N SER A 74 7.67 29.82 5.69
CA SER A 74 6.67 30.00 6.74
C SER A 74 6.30 28.66 7.39
N SER A 75 6.11 28.67 8.72
CA SER A 75 5.67 27.49 9.49
C SER A 75 4.37 26.89 8.93
N ALA A 76 3.49 27.72 8.38
CA ALA A 76 2.27 27.28 7.70
C ALA A 76 2.58 26.47 6.43
N VAL A 77 3.55 26.89 5.62
CA VAL A 77 3.99 26.18 4.41
C VAL A 77 4.66 24.86 4.74
N VAL A 78 5.55 24.84 5.74
CA VAL A 78 6.20 23.59 6.20
C VAL A 78 5.18 22.59 6.73
N THR A 79 4.19 23.06 7.49
CA THR A 79 3.10 22.22 8.01
C THR A 79 2.25 21.66 6.86
N LEU A 80 1.89 22.48 5.87
CA LEU A 80 1.12 22.06 4.69
C LEU A 80 1.86 20.97 3.88
N ILE A 81 3.17 21.14 3.67
CA ILE A 81 4.01 20.13 2.99
C ILE A 81 4.06 18.85 3.83
N GLY A 82 4.20 18.98 5.16
CA GLY A 82 4.22 17.87 6.10
C GLY A 82 2.94 17.01 6.03
N ILE A 83 1.76 17.63 6.08
CA ILE A 83 0.48 16.90 5.98
C ILE A 83 0.28 16.25 4.61
N THR A 84 0.77 16.89 3.54
CA THR A 84 0.69 16.35 2.18
C THR A 84 1.56 15.11 2.05
N LEU A 85 2.82 15.16 2.52
CA LEU A 85 3.71 14.00 2.55
C LEU A 85 3.16 12.88 3.42
N LEU A 86 2.57 13.21 4.58
CA LEU A 86 1.96 12.24 5.48
C LEU A 86 0.78 11.50 4.84
N SER A 87 0.02 12.15 3.95
CA SER A 87 -1.10 11.50 3.24
C SER A 87 -0.66 10.44 2.22
N VAL A 88 0.55 10.60 1.65
CA VAL A 88 1.11 9.70 0.62
C VAL A 88 2.04 8.64 1.24
N ALA A 89 2.59 8.91 2.44
CA ALA A 89 3.51 7.99 3.11
C ALA A 89 3.00 6.54 3.24
N PRO A 90 1.73 6.25 3.62
CA PRO A 90 1.25 4.89 3.77
C PRO A 90 1.31 4.08 2.46
N SER A 91 0.96 4.70 1.32
CA SER A 91 0.99 4.02 0.03
C SER A 91 2.42 3.78 -0.44
N LEU A 92 3.33 4.75 -0.23
CA LEU A 92 4.76 4.58 -0.52
C LEU A 92 5.36 3.44 0.29
N LEU A 93 5.06 3.36 1.59
CA LEU A 93 5.53 2.27 2.45
C LEU A 93 5.08 0.91 1.93
N LEU A 94 3.81 0.77 1.52
CA LEU A 94 3.33 -0.48 0.95
C LEU A 94 4.06 -0.84 -0.36
N MET A 95 4.35 0.15 -1.22
CA MET A 95 5.05 -0.08 -2.49
C MET A 95 6.51 -0.50 -2.32
N MET A 96 7.16 -0.17 -1.20
CA MET A 96 8.52 -0.60 -0.86
C MET A 96 8.58 -1.96 -0.18
N THR A 97 7.44 -2.65 -0.03
CA THR A 97 7.34 -3.95 0.65
C THR A 97 6.81 -5.02 -0.29
N SER A 98 6.66 -6.24 0.23
CA SER A 98 6.04 -7.37 -0.47
C SER A 98 4.55 -7.20 -0.84
N PHE A 99 3.89 -6.14 -0.39
CA PHE A 99 2.46 -5.94 -0.56
C PHE A 99 2.02 -5.97 -2.03
N THR A 100 2.75 -5.30 -2.92
CA THR A 100 2.36 -5.13 -4.33
C THR A 100 2.19 -6.45 -5.06
N LYS A 101 3.20 -7.34 -5.01
CA LYS A 101 3.13 -8.65 -5.68
C LYS A 101 2.04 -9.53 -5.10
N ILE A 102 1.89 -9.56 -3.78
CA ILE A 102 0.86 -10.36 -3.10
C ILE A 102 -0.53 -9.89 -3.52
N PHE A 103 -0.81 -8.58 -3.45
CA PHE A 103 -2.11 -8.03 -3.79
C PHE A 103 -2.50 -8.33 -5.24
N VAL A 104 -1.56 -8.17 -6.18
CA VAL A 104 -1.79 -8.43 -7.60
C VAL A 104 -2.05 -9.91 -7.86
N VAL A 105 -1.27 -10.83 -7.29
CA VAL A 105 -1.49 -12.29 -7.44
C VAL A 105 -2.85 -12.71 -6.89
N LEU A 106 -3.24 -12.21 -5.73
CA LEU A 106 -4.56 -12.49 -5.14
C LEU A 106 -5.70 -11.95 -6.01
N ALA A 107 -5.56 -10.73 -6.54
CA ALA A 107 -6.53 -10.14 -7.45
C ALA A 107 -6.64 -10.92 -8.77
N MET A 108 -5.50 -11.37 -9.33
CA MET A 108 -5.46 -12.23 -10.51
C MET A 108 -6.12 -13.58 -10.25
N THR A 109 -5.86 -14.20 -9.09
CA THR A 109 -6.48 -15.47 -8.70
C THR A 109 -8.01 -15.36 -8.66
N ARG A 110 -8.54 -14.28 -8.07
CA ARG A 110 -10.00 -14.01 -8.09
C ARG A 110 -10.55 -13.89 -9.51
N ASN A 111 -9.84 -13.17 -10.38
CA ASN A 111 -10.26 -13.00 -11.78
C ASN A 111 -10.20 -14.32 -12.56
N ALA A 112 -9.21 -15.18 -12.29
CA ALA A 112 -9.05 -16.48 -12.93
C ALA A 112 -10.24 -17.42 -12.65
N LEU A 113 -10.75 -17.38 -11.41
CA LEU A 113 -11.95 -18.11 -10.98
C LEU A 113 -13.24 -17.54 -11.58
N SER A 114 -13.17 -16.39 -12.27
CA SER A 114 -14.33 -15.68 -12.84
C SER A 114 -15.39 -15.33 -11.79
N LEU A 115 -14.97 -15.07 -10.54
CA LEU A 115 -15.87 -14.76 -9.45
C LEU A 115 -16.37 -13.31 -9.53
N PRO A 116 -17.69 -13.06 -9.53
CA PRO A 116 -18.22 -11.72 -9.46
C PRO A 116 -18.00 -11.15 -8.05
N SER A 117 -17.00 -10.29 -7.90
CA SER A 117 -16.76 -9.45 -6.70
C SER A 117 -16.44 -10.16 -5.37
N ILE A 118 -16.37 -11.50 -5.34
CA ILE A 118 -16.00 -12.29 -4.16
C ILE A 118 -14.63 -12.94 -4.39
N PRO A 119 -13.65 -12.80 -3.48
CA PRO A 119 -13.64 -11.91 -2.31
C PRO A 119 -13.56 -10.42 -2.69
N PRO A 120 -14.10 -9.50 -1.85
CA PRO A 120 -14.04 -8.07 -2.13
C PRO A 120 -12.61 -7.53 -2.05
N ASN A 121 -12.33 -6.42 -2.74
CA ASN A 121 -10.98 -5.83 -2.80
C ASN A 121 -10.40 -5.53 -1.40
N GLN A 122 -11.24 -5.14 -0.44
CA GLN A 122 -10.83 -4.88 0.94
C GLN A 122 -10.31 -6.13 1.65
N VAL A 123 -10.93 -7.29 1.41
CA VAL A 123 -10.46 -8.56 1.99
C VAL A 123 -9.13 -8.98 1.36
N LEU A 124 -8.98 -8.82 0.04
CA LEU A 124 -7.71 -9.09 -0.64
C LEU A 124 -6.59 -8.13 -0.15
N ALA A 125 -6.91 -6.86 0.04
CA ALA A 125 -5.98 -5.86 0.58
C ALA A 125 -5.58 -6.19 2.03
N GLY A 126 -6.54 -6.58 2.87
CA GLY A 126 -6.26 -7.01 4.24
C GLY A 126 -5.38 -8.25 4.28
N LEU A 127 -5.69 -9.27 3.47
CA LEU A 127 -4.86 -10.48 3.37
C LEU A 127 -3.44 -10.15 2.88
N ALA A 128 -3.32 -9.30 1.85
CA ALA A 128 -2.03 -8.86 1.34
C ALA A 128 -1.22 -8.09 2.38
N LEU A 129 -1.86 -7.25 3.19
CA LEU A 129 -1.21 -6.50 4.26
C LEU A 129 -0.66 -7.45 5.33
N PHE A 130 -1.47 -8.39 5.83
CA PHE A 130 -1.02 -9.33 6.87
C PHE A 130 0.07 -10.28 6.37
N LEU A 131 -0.04 -10.77 5.12
CA LEU A 131 1.03 -11.58 4.51
C LEU A 131 2.31 -10.76 4.31
N SER A 132 2.18 -9.49 3.92
CA SER A 132 3.32 -8.60 3.79
C SER A 132 4.01 -8.36 5.14
N LEU A 133 3.24 -8.10 6.21
CA LEU A 133 3.81 -7.98 7.55
C LEU A 133 4.51 -9.26 8.01
N PHE A 134 3.96 -10.42 7.66
CA PHE A 134 4.58 -11.71 7.95
C PHE A 134 5.91 -11.90 7.22
N ILE A 135 5.95 -11.60 5.92
CA ILE A 135 7.17 -11.71 5.09
C ILE A 135 8.22 -10.67 5.49
N MET A 136 7.79 -9.44 5.80
CA MET A 136 8.65 -8.32 6.17
C MET A 136 9.10 -8.34 7.63
N ALA A 137 8.64 -9.29 8.46
CA ALA A 137 8.97 -9.37 9.87
C ALA A 137 10.48 -9.24 10.20
N PRO A 138 11.43 -9.92 9.51
CA PRO A 138 12.86 -9.74 9.77
C PRO A 138 13.34 -8.31 9.50
N VAL A 139 12.95 -7.73 8.36
CA VAL A 139 13.33 -6.36 7.94
C VAL A 139 12.79 -5.33 8.94
N LEU A 140 11.52 -5.46 9.33
CA LEU A 140 10.88 -4.56 10.31
C LEU A 140 11.53 -4.67 11.69
N THR A 141 11.95 -5.88 12.09
CA THR A 141 12.64 -6.11 13.37
C THR A 141 14.02 -5.47 13.37
N GLU A 142 14.75 -5.58 12.26
CA GLU A 142 16.04 -4.95 12.07
C GLU A 142 15.93 -3.41 12.12
N ILE A 143 15.04 -2.83 11.31
CA ILE A 143 14.76 -1.38 11.30
C ILE A 143 14.38 -0.89 12.71
N ASN A 144 13.55 -1.64 13.44
CA ASN A 144 13.20 -1.27 14.80
C ASN A 144 14.44 -1.20 15.70
N THR A 145 15.35 -2.16 15.58
CA THR A 145 16.54 -2.29 16.43
C THR A 145 17.58 -1.22 16.11
N ILE A 146 17.86 -0.95 14.84
CA ILE A 146 18.95 -0.07 14.42
C ILE A 146 18.54 1.40 14.25
N ALA A 147 17.25 1.68 14.03
CA ALA A 147 16.76 3.03 13.76
C ALA A 147 15.70 3.51 14.76
N VAL A 148 14.64 2.73 14.98
CA VAL A 148 13.49 3.19 15.78
C VAL A 148 13.84 3.31 17.27
N GLN A 149 14.40 2.26 17.88
CA GLN A 149 14.74 2.29 19.32
C GLN A 149 15.79 3.36 19.64
N PRO A 150 16.91 3.51 18.90
CA PRO A 150 17.88 4.56 19.20
C PRO A 150 17.30 5.98 18.98
N PHE A 151 16.44 6.19 17.97
CA PHE A 151 15.74 7.46 17.79
C PHE A 151 14.83 7.79 18.99
N LEU A 152 14.04 6.82 19.46
CA LEU A 152 13.17 7.00 20.63
C LEU A 152 13.96 7.23 21.93
N ASN A 153 15.18 6.69 22.02
CA ASN A 153 16.09 6.91 23.14
C ASN A 153 16.86 8.24 23.05
N GLY A 154 16.70 9.00 21.96
CA GLY A 154 17.43 10.26 21.72
C GLY A 154 18.88 10.08 21.30
N GLU A 155 19.28 8.86 20.92
CA GLU A 155 20.63 8.51 20.46
C GLU A 155 20.82 8.80 18.96
N LEU A 156 19.72 8.86 18.19
CA LEU A 156 19.70 9.23 16.78
C LEU A 156 18.81 10.44 16.52
N THR A 157 19.24 11.29 15.59
CA THR A 157 18.37 12.31 14.98
C THR A 157 17.39 11.65 14.00
N PHE A 158 16.35 12.38 13.59
CA PHE A 158 15.41 11.88 12.58
C PHE A 158 16.09 11.52 11.27
N ASP A 159 17.00 12.37 10.78
CA ASP A 159 17.78 12.08 9.56
C ASP A 159 18.70 10.85 9.73
N GLY A 160 19.30 10.69 10.92
CA GLY A 160 20.10 9.52 11.24
C GLY A 160 19.27 8.23 11.25
N ALA A 161 18.05 8.28 11.77
CA ALA A 161 17.11 7.17 11.78
C ALA A 161 16.64 6.81 10.35
N LEU A 162 16.36 7.80 9.50
CA LEU A 162 16.00 7.56 8.10
C LEU A 162 17.15 6.92 7.31
N ASN A 163 18.38 7.41 7.47
CA ASN A 163 19.54 6.87 6.78
C ASN A 163 19.86 5.44 7.22
N THR A 164 19.82 5.17 8.53
CA THR A 164 20.12 3.84 9.07
C THR A 164 18.99 2.85 8.80
N GLY A 165 17.72 3.29 8.92
CA GLY A 165 16.54 2.46 8.65
C GLY A 165 16.31 2.17 7.17
N GLY A 166 16.86 2.99 6.26
CA GLY A 166 16.79 2.77 4.82
C GLY A 166 17.59 1.55 4.34
N GLY A 167 18.69 1.21 5.03
CA GLY A 167 19.60 0.12 4.64
C GLY A 167 18.92 -1.25 4.52
N PRO A 168 18.24 -1.76 5.56
CA PRO A 168 17.55 -3.06 5.50
C PRO A 168 16.46 -3.09 4.42
N LEU A 169 15.76 -1.98 4.21
CA LEU A 169 14.74 -1.87 3.16
C LEU A 169 15.36 -1.91 1.76
N GLN A 170 16.48 -1.22 1.56
CA GLN A 170 17.24 -1.24 0.31
C GLN A 170 17.73 -2.66 0.01
N GLN A 171 18.29 -3.37 0.99
CA GLN A 171 18.75 -4.75 0.83
C GLN A 171 17.61 -5.69 0.47
N PHE A 172 16.46 -5.59 1.14
CA PHE A 172 15.27 -6.35 0.81
C PHE A 172 14.84 -6.13 -0.64
N MET A 173 14.75 -4.88 -1.09
CA MET A 173 14.37 -4.59 -2.47
C MET A 173 15.40 -5.09 -3.47
N LEU A 174 16.70 -4.91 -3.22
CA LEU A 174 17.76 -5.40 -4.10
C LEU A 174 17.70 -6.93 -4.27
N ALA A 175 17.46 -7.68 -3.19
CA ALA A 175 17.31 -9.14 -3.24
C ALA A 175 16.12 -9.62 -4.09
N HIS A 176 15.14 -8.74 -4.33
CA HIS A 176 13.92 -9.05 -5.07
C HIS A 176 13.75 -8.24 -6.36
N THR A 177 14.76 -7.45 -6.73
CA THR A 177 14.77 -6.68 -7.99
C THR A 177 15.68 -7.34 -8.99
N ARG A 178 15.22 -7.47 -10.23
CA ARG A 178 16.01 -8.06 -11.30
C ARG A 178 17.05 -7.03 -11.77
N GLU A 179 18.28 -7.48 -12.01
CA GLU A 179 19.37 -6.61 -12.47
C GLU A 179 19.01 -5.82 -13.74
N GLU A 180 18.25 -6.43 -14.65
CA GLU A 180 17.79 -5.77 -15.87
C GLU A 180 16.79 -4.64 -15.62
N ASP A 181 15.95 -4.76 -14.59
CA ASP A 181 14.97 -3.74 -14.21
C ASP A 181 15.70 -2.57 -13.49
N VAL A 182 16.73 -2.87 -12.68
CA VAL A 182 17.64 -1.85 -12.13
C VAL A 182 18.37 -1.11 -13.26
N ALA A 183 18.99 -1.85 -14.19
CA ALA A 183 19.71 -1.27 -15.32
C ALA A 183 18.80 -0.45 -16.25
N LEU A 184 17.53 -0.85 -16.39
CA LEU A 184 16.53 -0.07 -17.12
C LEU A 184 16.29 1.29 -16.44
N MET A 185 16.08 1.31 -15.13
CA MET A 185 15.83 2.56 -14.39
C MET A 185 17.08 3.45 -14.29
N THR A 186 18.27 2.87 -14.11
CA THR A 186 19.53 3.61 -14.12
C THR A 186 19.75 4.33 -15.44
N ARG A 187 19.55 3.62 -16.58
CA ARG A 187 19.66 4.22 -17.92
C ARG A 187 18.58 5.26 -18.17
N ALA A 188 17.33 5.00 -17.75
CA ALA A 188 16.23 5.96 -17.87
C ALA A 188 16.51 7.25 -17.08
N ALA A 189 17.26 7.16 -15.98
CA ALA A 189 17.70 8.31 -15.21
C ALA A 189 18.95 9.02 -15.77
N ASN A 190 19.48 8.60 -16.92
CA ASN A 190 20.75 9.08 -17.50
C ASN A 190 21.92 9.04 -16.50
N ARG A 191 21.98 7.98 -15.67
CA ARG A 191 23.08 7.75 -14.73
C ARG A 191 24.05 6.71 -15.28
N GLU A 192 25.30 6.82 -14.83
CA GLU A 192 26.28 5.76 -15.05
C GLU A 192 25.87 4.47 -14.33
N ASN A 193 26.34 3.34 -14.83
CA ASN A 193 26.06 2.07 -14.19
C ASN A 193 26.70 2.04 -12.79
N PRO A 194 25.95 1.65 -11.75
CA PRO A 194 26.47 1.55 -10.40
C PRO A 194 27.58 0.50 -10.33
N GLU A 195 28.65 0.79 -9.58
CA GLU A 195 29.77 -0.14 -9.39
C GLU A 195 29.37 -1.38 -8.58
N ASN A 196 28.40 -1.21 -7.68
CA ASN A 196 27.84 -2.29 -6.86
C ASN A 196 26.32 -2.11 -6.68
N PRO A 197 25.55 -3.19 -6.41
CA PRO A 197 24.11 -3.11 -6.20
C PRO A 197 23.69 -2.15 -5.07
N GLU A 198 24.51 -2.00 -4.03
CA GLU A 198 24.23 -1.16 -2.86
C GLU A 198 24.32 0.34 -3.16
N SER A 199 25.08 0.74 -4.18
CA SER A 199 25.23 2.13 -4.63
C SER A 199 24.03 2.64 -5.44
N VAL A 200 23.05 1.80 -5.73
CA VAL A 200 21.83 2.19 -6.45
C VAL A 200 21.02 3.17 -5.58
N PRO A 201 20.77 4.41 -6.06
CA PRO A 201 19.97 5.37 -5.31
C PRO A 201 18.54 4.87 -5.09
N MET A 202 17.99 5.09 -3.90
CA MET A 202 16.64 4.67 -3.52
C MET A 202 15.56 5.11 -4.52
N LEU A 203 15.65 6.34 -5.04
CA LEU A 203 14.74 6.88 -6.05
C LEU A 203 14.78 6.15 -7.40
N THR A 204 15.84 5.39 -7.68
CA THR A 204 15.98 4.53 -8.86
C THR A 204 15.57 3.09 -8.53
N LEU A 205 15.91 2.63 -7.32
CA LEU A 205 15.61 1.27 -6.87
C LEU A 205 14.11 1.04 -6.67
N ILE A 206 13.39 1.97 -6.04
CA ILE A 206 11.94 1.82 -5.79
C ILE A 206 11.15 1.53 -7.08
N PRO A 207 11.24 2.34 -8.15
CA PRO A 207 10.51 2.02 -9.39
C PRO A 207 11.01 0.75 -10.07
N ALA A 208 12.30 0.41 -9.98
CA ALA A 208 12.83 -0.85 -10.51
C ALA A 208 12.22 -2.06 -9.79
N PHE A 209 12.22 -2.02 -8.45
CA PHE A 209 11.61 -3.02 -7.58
C PHE A 209 10.12 -3.20 -7.90
N MET A 210 9.37 -2.11 -8.02
CA MET A 210 7.95 -2.17 -8.37
C MET A 210 7.71 -2.89 -9.72
N ILE A 211 8.54 -2.61 -10.73
CA ILE A 211 8.44 -3.29 -12.03
C ILE A 211 8.76 -4.78 -11.90
N SER A 212 9.83 -5.13 -11.19
CA SER A 212 10.19 -6.54 -10.94
C SER A 212 9.09 -7.30 -10.20
N GLU A 213 8.51 -6.69 -9.17
CA GLU A 213 7.42 -7.27 -8.37
C GLU A 213 6.15 -7.45 -9.18
N LEU A 214 5.77 -6.45 -10.00
CA LEU A 214 4.63 -6.57 -10.91
C LEU A 214 4.85 -7.68 -11.94
N ARG A 215 6.04 -7.75 -12.56
CA ARG A 215 6.39 -8.80 -13.51
C ARG A 215 6.27 -10.18 -12.87
N ALA A 216 6.85 -10.37 -11.68
CA ALA A 216 6.75 -11.62 -10.94
C ALA A 216 5.29 -11.96 -10.59
N ALA A 217 4.51 -10.97 -10.16
CA ALA A 217 3.08 -11.15 -9.88
C ALA A 217 2.29 -11.60 -11.12
N PHE A 218 2.55 -11.01 -12.28
CA PHE A 218 1.92 -11.40 -13.53
C PHE A 218 2.33 -12.81 -13.97
N ILE A 219 3.58 -13.21 -13.77
CA ILE A 219 4.04 -14.58 -14.08
C ILE A 219 3.30 -15.59 -13.18
N ILE A 220 3.29 -15.36 -11.86
CA ILE A 220 2.60 -16.22 -10.90
C ILE A 220 1.10 -16.28 -11.23
N GLY A 221 0.49 -15.11 -11.45
CA GLY A 221 -0.92 -15.01 -11.81
C GLY A 221 -1.23 -15.75 -13.12
N PHE A 222 -0.39 -15.62 -14.14
CA PHE A 222 -0.56 -16.33 -15.40
C PHE A 222 -0.52 -17.86 -15.21
N VAL A 223 0.42 -18.37 -14.41
CA VAL A 223 0.49 -19.80 -14.09
C VAL A 223 -0.78 -20.28 -13.38
N ILE A 224 -1.33 -19.48 -12.46
CA ILE A 224 -2.61 -19.76 -11.78
C ILE A 224 -3.78 -19.76 -12.78
N PHE A 225 -3.76 -18.92 -13.82
CA PHE A 225 -4.81 -18.82 -14.83
C PHE A 225 -4.92 -20.07 -15.71
N ILE A 226 -3.81 -20.74 -16.02
CA ILE A 226 -3.73 -21.87 -16.98
C ILE A 226 -4.77 -22.97 -16.70
N PRO A 227 -4.86 -23.58 -15.50
CA PRO A 227 -5.82 -24.65 -15.24
C PRO A 227 -7.28 -24.21 -15.43
N PHE A 228 -7.62 -22.97 -15.05
CA PHE A 228 -8.99 -22.46 -15.18
C PHE A 228 -9.36 -22.13 -16.63
N LEU A 229 -8.38 -21.66 -17.42
CA LEU A 229 -8.56 -21.44 -18.86
C LEU A 229 -8.87 -22.76 -19.57
N VAL A 230 -8.18 -23.85 -19.21
CA VAL A 230 -8.46 -25.18 -19.77
C VAL A 230 -9.91 -25.60 -19.48
N ILE A 231 -10.42 -25.36 -18.26
CA ILE A 231 -11.81 -25.64 -17.92
C ILE A 231 -12.77 -24.83 -18.81
N ASP A 232 -12.51 -23.53 -18.99
CA ASP A 232 -13.33 -22.69 -19.87
C ASP A 232 -13.36 -23.19 -21.31
N LEU A 233 -12.20 -23.57 -21.85
CA LEU A 233 -12.08 -24.08 -23.21
C LEU A 233 -12.84 -25.39 -23.41
N VAL A 234 -12.71 -26.32 -22.46
CA VAL A 234 -13.38 -27.64 -22.51
C VAL A 234 -14.89 -27.48 -22.38
N VAL A 235 -15.37 -26.66 -21.41
CA VAL A 235 -16.81 -26.43 -21.22
C VAL A 235 -17.40 -25.71 -22.43
N SER A 236 -16.70 -24.72 -22.99
CA SER A 236 -17.15 -24.03 -24.20
C SER A 236 -17.29 -24.99 -25.38
N ALA A 237 -16.30 -25.85 -25.63
CA ALA A 237 -16.34 -26.85 -26.69
C ALA A 237 -17.52 -27.83 -26.51
N ALA A 238 -17.79 -28.27 -25.28
CA ALA A 238 -18.92 -29.14 -24.97
C ALA A 238 -20.28 -28.45 -25.19
N LEU A 239 -20.44 -27.19 -24.77
CA LEU A 239 -21.67 -26.41 -24.99
C LEU A 239 -21.93 -26.16 -26.48
N MET A 240 -20.88 -25.81 -27.23
CA MET A 240 -20.96 -25.65 -28.68
C MET A 240 -21.37 -26.96 -29.36
N SER A 241 -20.86 -28.10 -28.91
CA SER A 241 -21.24 -29.42 -29.42
C SER A 241 -22.70 -29.79 -29.12
N MET A 242 -23.30 -29.25 -28.05
CA MET A 242 -24.71 -29.43 -27.72
C MET A 242 -25.64 -28.44 -28.46
N GLY A 243 -25.10 -27.51 -29.25
CA GLY A 243 -25.87 -26.47 -29.95
C GLY A 243 -26.33 -25.32 -29.05
N MET A 244 -25.84 -25.23 -27.80
CA MET A 244 -26.21 -24.16 -26.86
C MET A 244 -25.34 -22.91 -27.06
N MET A 245 -25.51 -22.23 -28.20
CA MET A 245 -24.71 -21.03 -28.54
C MET A 245 -25.05 -19.79 -27.70
N MET A 246 -26.22 -19.74 -27.04
CA MET A 246 -26.68 -18.54 -26.32
C MET A 246 -26.32 -18.51 -24.83
N LEU A 247 -25.88 -19.62 -24.24
CA LEU A 247 -25.48 -19.64 -22.84
C LEU A 247 -24.01 -19.23 -22.71
N PRO A 248 -23.67 -18.20 -21.90
CA PRO A 248 -22.29 -17.83 -21.67
C PRO A 248 -21.52 -19.01 -21.04
N PRO A 249 -20.45 -19.52 -21.67
CA PRO A 249 -19.74 -20.70 -21.16
C PRO A 249 -19.20 -20.53 -19.74
N VAL A 250 -18.84 -19.31 -19.37
CA VAL A 250 -18.33 -18.94 -18.03
C VAL A 250 -19.32 -19.28 -16.91
N MET A 251 -20.63 -19.14 -17.16
CA MET A 251 -21.65 -19.46 -16.16
C MET A 251 -21.68 -20.96 -15.83
N ILE A 252 -21.35 -21.79 -16.81
CA ILE A 252 -21.32 -23.26 -16.66
C ILE A 252 -19.97 -23.73 -16.13
N SER A 253 -18.86 -23.08 -16.51
CA SER A 253 -17.52 -23.45 -16.04
C SER A 253 -17.24 -23.03 -14.60
N LEU A 254 -17.85 -21.95 -14.11
CA LEU A 254 -17.67 -21.41 -12.76
C LEU A 254 -17.80 -22.45 -11.63
N PRO A 255 -18.87 -23.28 -11.53
CA PRO A 255 -18.96 -24.29 -10.48
C PRO A 255 -17.81 -25.31 -10.53
N PHE A 256 -17.35 -25.71 -11.73
CA PHE A 256 -16.22 -26.62 -11.87
C PHE A 256 -14.90 -25.98 -11.44
N LYS A 257 -14.68 -24.70 -11.78
CA LYS A 257 -13.51 -23.94 -11.32
C LYS A 257 -13.46 -23.85 -9.80
N ILE A 258 -14.57 -23.48 -9.17
CA ILE A 258 -14.66 -23.37 -7.71
C ILE A 258 -14.42 -24.73 -7.05
N LEU A 259 -15.05 -25.79 -7.56
CA LEU A 259 -14.88 -27.14 -7.03
C LEU A 259 -13.40 -27.57 -7.11
N LEU A 260 -12.77 -27.39 -8.27
CA LEU A 260 -11.35 -27.73 -8.44
C LEU A 260 -10.47 -26.91 -7.49
N PHE A 261 -10.72 -25.61 -7.38
CA PHE A 261 -9.93 -24.73 -6.51
C PHE A 261 -10.05 -25.11 -5.03
N ILE A 262 -11.24 -25.50 -4.55
CA ILE A 262 -11.42 -25.97 -3.17
C ILE A 262 -10.79 -27.34 -2.97
N LEU A 263 -10.95 -28.26 -3.94
CA LEU A 263 -10.44 -29.63 -3.84
C LEU A 263 -8.92 -29.70 -3.69
N VAL A 264 -8.20 -28.76 -4.31
CA VAL A 264 -6.73 -28.69 -4.26
C VAL A 264 -6.21 -27.79 -3.14
N ASP A 265 -7.08 -27.25 -2.28
CA ASP A 265 -6.73 -26.18 -1.34
C ASP A 265 -6.01 -25.00 -2.02
N GLY A 266 -6.67 -24.42 -3.03
CA GLY A 266 -6.07 -23.42 -3.91
C GLY A 266 -5.60 -22.14 -3.18
N TRP A 267 -6.29 -21.72 -2.12
CA TRP A 267 -5.82 -20.59 -1.30
C TRP A 267 -4.50 -20.94 -0.59
N GLY A 268 -4.40 -22.14 0.00
CA GLY A 268 -3.18 -22.63 0.63
C GLY A 268 -2.02 -22.69 -0.36
N LEU A 269 -2.25 -23.20 -1.57
CA LEU A 269 -1.24 -23.27 -2.63
C LEU A 269 -0.77 -21.88 -3.09
N VAL A 270 -1.68 -20.94 -3.31
CA VAL A 270 -1.35 -19.58 -3.74
C VAL A 270 -0.54 -18.85 -2.67
N ILE A 271 -0.97 -18.93 -1.41
CA ILE A 271 -0.27 -18.30 -0.28
C ILE A 271 1.12 -18.91 -0.09
N THR A 272 1.23 -20.24 -0.13
CA THR A 272 2.52 -20.93 0.01
C THR A 272 3.48 -20.57 -1.13
N SER A 273 2.98 -20.52 -2.37
CA SER A 273 3.77 -20.08 -3.53
C SER A 273 4.28 -18.64 -3.38
N LEU A 274 3.41 -17.74 -2.90
CA LEU A 274 3.78 -16.35 -2.62
C LEU A 274 4.86 -16.24 -1.55
N ILE A 275 4.71 -16.93 -0.42
CA ILE A 275 5.71 -16.91 0.66
C ILE A 275 7.06 -17.46 0.17
N ASN A 276 7.04 -18.60 -0.53
CA ASN A 276 8.24 -19.20 -1.08
C ASN A 276 8.93 -18.30 -2.11
N SER A 277 8.18 -17.47 -2.85
CA SER A 277 8.75 -16.52 -3.81
C SER A 277 9.64 -15.44 -3.18
N TYR A 278 9.52 -15.18 -1.88
CA TYR A 278 10.40 -14.28 -1.13
C TYR A 278 11.47 -15.01 -0.33
N GLN A 279 11.29 -16.31 -0.05
CA GLN A 279 12.29 -17.12 0.66
C GLN A 279 13.34 -17.72 -0.28
N GLY A 280 13.00 -17.97 -1.55
CA GLY A 280 13.89 -18.55 -2.56
C GLY A 280 14.83 -17.56 -3.25
N GLY A 281 15.05 -16.38 -2.68
CA GLY A 281 16.04 -15.39 -3.14
C GLY A 281 17.45 -15.77 -2.72
N THR A 282 17.96 -16.90 -3.24
CA THR A 282 19.38 -17.25 -3.30
C THR A 282 19.67 -17.87 -4.65
#